data_AF-A0A442W0C3-F1
#
_entry.id   AF-A0A442W0C3-F1
#
_cell.length_a   1.000
_cell.length_b   1.000
_cell.length_c   1.000
_cell.angle_alpha   90.00
_cell.angle_beta   90.00
_cell.angle_gamma   90.00
#
_symmetry.space_group_name_H-M   'P 1'
#
loop_
_entity.id
_entity.type
_entity.pdbx_description
1 polymer ?
#
loop_
_entity_poly.entity_id
_entity_poly.type
_entity_poly.pdbx_seq_one_letter_code
_entity_poly.pdbx_strand_id
1 'polypeptide(L)'
;LQAMLPILEAVVQTSKPLVIISEDVEGEALATLVVNKLRGGLKIAAVKAPGFGDRRKAMLEDIAILTGGQVISEDLGIKLENVGLNMLGRAKKVSISKENTTIVDGAGKKAEIQGRVAQIKQQIEETTSDYDKEKLQERLAKLAGGVAVIRVGGATEIEVKEKKDRVDDALNATRAAVEEGIVPGGGVAL
;
A
#
# COMPACT_ATOMS: atom_id res chain seq x y z
N LEU A 1 -22.53 -7.02 -6.04
CA LEU A 1 -22.57 -5.54 -6.13
C LEU A 1 -23.26 -4.88 -4.92
N GLN A 2 -24.46 -5.33 -4.55
CA GLN A 2 -25.27 -4.73 -3.46
C GLN A 2 -24.51 -4.51 -2.15
N ALA A 3 -23.60 -5.42 -1.78
CA ALA A 3 -22.85 -5.31 -0.55
C ALA A 3 -21.86 -4.13 -0.49
N MET A 4 -21.38 -3.58 -1.62
CA MET A 4 -20.44 -2.45 -1.64
C MET A 4 -21.12 -1.08 -1.85
N LEU A 5 -22.39 -1.05 -2.25
CA LEU A 5 -23.10 0.20 -2.51
C LEU A 5 -23.09 1.16 -1.30
N PRO A 6 -23.41 0.71 -0.07
CA PRO A 6 -23.47 1.60 1.08
C PRO A 6 -22.14 2.31 1.36
N ILE A 7 -21.02 1.60 1.23
CA ILE A 7 -19.71 2.18 1.49
C ILE A 7 -19.24 3.10 0.37
N LEU A 8 -19.56 2.79 -0.89
CA LEU A 8 -19.24 3.66 -2.01
C LEU A 8 -20.00 4.98 -1.91
N GLU A 9 -21.28 4.96 -1.58
CA GLU A 9 -22.09 6.17 -1.36
C GLU A 9 -21.54 7.02 -0.20
N ALA A 10 -21.21 6.38 0.92
CA ALA A 10 -20.62 7.07 2.07
C ALA A 10 -19.28 7.75 1.70
N VAL A 11 -18.44 7.09 0.90
CA VAL A 11 -17.17 7.65 0.44
C VAL A 11 -17.38 8.82 -0.53
N VAL A 12 -18.33 8.73 -1.47
CA VAL A 12 -18.66 9.83 -2.40
C VAL A 12 -18.99 11.11 -1.62
N GLN A 13 -19.77 11.01 -0.54
CA GLN A 13 -20.13 12.16 0.29
C GLN A 13 -18.91 12.83 0.93
N THR A 14 -17.85 12.08 1.21
CA THR A 14 -16.61 12.65 1.77
C THR A 14 -15.73 13.37 0.74
N SER A 15 -16.01 13.21 -0.56
CA SER A 15 -15.18 13.71 -1.67
C SER A 15 -13.71 13.28 -1.62
N LYS A 16 -13.40 12.19 -0.91
CA LYS A 16 -12.05 11.63 -0.79
C LYS A 16 -11.86 10.43 -1.71
N PRO A 17 -10.63 10.20 -2.20
CA PRO A 17 -10.33 9.01 -2.99
C PRO A 17 -10.37 7.74 -2.12
N LEU A 18 -10.75 6.62 -2.72
CA LEU A 18 -10.80 5.31 -2.09
C LEU A 18 -9.86 4.32 -2.80
N VAL A 19 -9.15 3.53 -2.00
CA VAL A 19 -8.33 2.42 -2.49
C VAL A 19 -8.89 1.14 -1.87
N ILE A 20 -9.26 0.18 -2.72
CA ILE A 20 -9.72 -1.14 -2.30
C ILE A 20 -8.54 -2.11 -2.40
N ILE A 21 -8.25 -2.81 -1.31
CA ILE A 21 -7.26 -3.88 -1.24
C ILE A 21 -8.01 -5.15 -0.84
N SER A 22 -8.17 -6.08 -1.77
CA SER A 22 -8.93 -7.33 -1.57
C SER A 22 -8.22 -8.51 -2.22
N GLU A 23 -8.63 -9.73 -1.90
CA GLU A 23 -8.14 -10.93 -2.59
C GLU A 23 -8.31 -10.81 -4.11
N ASP A 24 -9.52 -10.48 -4.54
CA ASP A 24 -9.79 -10.15 -5.93
C ASP A 24 -10.92 -9.11 -6.06
N VAL A 25 -11.00 -8.50 -7.24
CA VAL A 25 -12.13 -7.65 -7.66
C VAL A 25 -12.47 -8.02 -9.09
N GLU A 26 -13.53 -8.82 -9.27
CA GLU A 26 -13.90 -9.38 -10.57
C GLU A 26 -15.35 -9.07 -10.98
N GLY A 27 -15.65 -9.37 -12.25
CA GLY A 27 -17.00 -9.35 -12.81
C GLY A 27 -17.67 -7.98 -12.75
N GLU A 28 -18.93 -7.98 -12.32
CA GLU A 28 -19.80 -6.79 -12.28
C GLU A 28 -19.25 -5.70 -11.35
N ALA A 29 -18.58 -6.09 -10.26
CA ALA A 29 -17.99 -5.14 -9.32
C ALA A 29 -16.91 -4.30 -10.00
N LEU A 30 -15.97 -4.95 -10.69
CA LEU A 30 -14.89 -4.26 -11.40
C LEU A 30 -15.43 -3.34 -12.50
N ALA A 31 -16.36 -3.84 -13.32
CA ALA A 31 -16.97 -3.06 -14.39
C ALA A 31 -17.64 -1.79 -13.86
N THR A 32 -18.37 -1.90 -12.73
CA THR A 32 -19.02 -0.76 -12.08
C THR A 32 -18.01 0.26 -11.54
N LEU A 33 -16.92 -0.20 -10.92
CA LEU A 33 -15.86 0.70 -10.44
C LEU A 33 -15.20 1.48 -11.59
N VAL A 34 -14.95 0.80 -12.71
CA VAL A 34 -14.37 1.42 -13.93
C VAL A 34 -15.31 2.48 -14.50
N VAL A 35 -16.59 2.15 -14.68
CA VAL A 35 -17.58 3.09 -15.21
C VAL A 35 -17.74 4.32 -14.32
N ASN A 36 -17.80 4.13 -12.99
CA ASN A 36 -17.91 5.25 -12.05
C ASN A 36 -16.66 6.14 -12.02
N LYS A 37 -15.48 5.54 -12.18
CA LYS A 37 -14.23 6.29 -12.31
C LYS A 37 -14.19 7.13 -13.58
N LEU A 38 -14.60 6.55 -14.72
CA LEU A 38 -14.63 7.25 -16.01
C LEU A 38 -15.65 8.39 -16.03
N ARG A 39 -16.79 8.23 -15.35
CA ARG A 39 -17.82 9.27 -15.22
C ARG A 39 -17.45 10.38 -14.22
N GLY A 40 -16.28 10.27 -13.57
CA GLY A 40 -15.78 11.28 -12.62
C GLY A 40 -16.51 11.34 -11.28
N GLY A 41 -17.50 10.46 -11.05
CA GLY A 41 -18.28 10.43 -9.81
C GLY A 41 -17.53 9.85 -8.62
N LEU A 42 -16.51 9.01 -8.87
CA LEU A 42 -15.76 8.33 -7.82
C LEU A 42 -14.26 8.22 -8.14
N LYS A 43 -13.39 8.79 -7.30
CA LYS A 43 -11.95 8.61 -7.39
C LYS A 43 -11.54 7.30 -6.72
N ILE A 44 -11.58 6.20 -7.46
CA ILE A 44 -11.28 4.86 -6.93
C ILE A 44 -10.09 4.17 -7.63
N ALA A 45 -9.39 3.34 -6.85
CA ALA A 45 -8.48 2.32 -7.35
C ALA A 45 -8.72 1.00 -6.60
N ALA A 46 -8.52 -0.13 -7.26
CA ALA A 46 -8.57 -1.45 -6.67
C ALA A 46 -7.27 -2.18 -6.99
N VAL A 47 -6.69 -2.85 -5.99
CA VAL A 47 -5.46 -3.64 -6.10
C VAL A 47 -5.63 -4.97 -5.37
N LYS A 48 -4.96 -6.01 -5.85
CA LYS A 48 -4.96 -7.31 -5.17
C LYS A 48 -4.14 -7.22 -3.89
N ALA A 49 -4.60 -7.92 -2.86
CA ALA A 49 -3.93 -8.05 -1.59
C ALA A 49 -2.59 -8.81 -1.77
N PRO A 50 -1.53 -8.43 -1.06
CA PRO A 50 -0.26 -9.11 -1.16
C PRO A 50 -0.32 -10.51 -0.52
N GLY A 51 0.35 -11.48 -1.15
CA GLY A 51 0.44 -12.84 -0.63
C GLY A 51 -0.83 -13.68 -0.84
N PHE A 52 -0.83 -14.87 -0.24
CA PHE A 52 -1.90 -15.87 -0.34
C PHE A 52 -2.16 -16.54 1.01
N GLY A 53 -3.33 -17.16 1.16
CA GLY A 53 -3.72 -17.89 2.38
C GLY A 53 -3.61 -17.04 3.66
N ASP A 54 -3.12 -17.64 4.74
CA ASP A 54 -3.00 -16.99 6.05
C ASP A 54 -2.01 -15.81 6.03
N ARG A 55 -1.00 -15.86 5.16
CA ARG A 55 -0.06 -14.75 4.99
C ARG A 55 -0.75 -13.51 4.46
N ARG A 56 -1.72 -13.66 3.54
CA ARG A 56 -2.52 -12.54 3.05
C ARG A 56 -3.30 -11.88 4.18
N LYS A 57 -3.95 -12.69 5.04
CA LYS A 57 -4.70 -12.18 6.20
C LYS A 57 -3.79 -11.39 7.13
N ALA A 58 -2.61 -11.93 7.46
CA ALA A 58 -1.64 -11.26 8.31
C ALA A 58 -1.09 -9.97 7.70
N MET A 59 -0.84 -9.92 6.39
CA MET A 59 -0.38 -8.72 5.69
C MET A 59 -1.49 -7.66 5.54
N LEU A 60 -2.74 -8.07 5.34
CA LEU A 60 -3.88 -7.14 5.35
C LEU A 60 -4.06 -6.51 6.73
N GLU A 61 -3.86 -7.29 7.79
CA GLU A 61 -3.88 -6.79 9.16
C GLU A 61 -2.74 -5.78 9.41
N ASP A 62 -1.54 -6.03 8.88
CA ASP A 62 -0.43 -5.08 8.96
C ASP A 62 -0.78 -3.74 8.29
N ILE A 63 -1.41 -3.79 7.10
CA ILE A 63 -1.87 -2.61 6.37
C ILE A 63 -2.99 -1.89 7.15
N ALA A 64 -3.91 -2.63 7.75
CA ALA A 64 -4.99 -2.08 8.56
C ALA A 64 -4.43 -1.34 9.78
N ILE A 65 -3.49 -1.95 10.53
CA ILE A 65 -2.84 -1.31 11.67
C ILE A 65 -2.05 -0.06 11.24
N LEU A 66 -1.31 -0.13 10.13
CA LEU A 66 -0.55 1.00 9.61
C LEU A 66 -1.45 2.18 9.20
N THR A 67 -2.65 1.89 8.67
CA THR A 67 -3.60 2.91 8.22
C THR A 67 -4.65 3.30 9.28
N GLY A 68 -4.68 2.60 10.41
CA GLY A 68 -5.69 2.79 11.46
C GLY A 68 -7.09 2.30 11.06
N GLY A 69 -7.17 1.36 10.11
CA GLY A 69 -8.42 0.71 9.68
C GLY A 69 -8.59 -0.67 10.30
N GLN A 70 -9.67 -1.35 9.92
CA GLN A 70 -9.98 -2.71 10.32
C GLN A 70 -10.11 -3.61 9.09
N VAL A 71 -9.52 -4.81 9.15
CA VAL A 71 -9.70 -5.82 8.09
C VAL A 71 -11.13 -6.34 8.15
N ILE A 72 -11.82 -6.29 7.02
CA ILE A 72 -13.17 -6.82 6.85
C ILE A 72 -13.02 -8.24 6.33
N SER A 73 -13.43 -9.22 7.14
CA SER A 73 -13.41 -10.64 6.79
C SER A 73 -14.73 -11.27 7.20
N GLU A 74 -15.22 -12.19 6.36
CA GLU A 74 -16.39 -13.02 6.69
C GLU A 74 -16.13 -13.91 7.92
N ASP A 75 -14.87 -14.32 8.14
CA ASP A 75 -14.46 -15.09 9.32
C ASP A 75 -14.72 -14.34 10.63
N LEU A 76 -14.68 -13.01 10.59
CA LEU A 76 -14.95 -12.14 11.74
C LEU A 76 -16.46 -11.79 11.86
N GLY A 77 -17.30 -12.32 10.98
CA GLY A 77 -18.74 -12.04 10.91
C GLY A 77 -19.07 -10.63 10.41
N ILE A 78 -18.09 -9.89 9.88
CA ILE A 78 -18.29 -8.51 9.41
C ILE A 78 -18.71 -8.57 7.94
N LYS A 79 -19.99 -8.25 7.69
CA LYS A 79 -20.51 -8.09 6.33
C LYS A 79 -20.14 -6.73 5.76
N LEU A 80 -19.80 -6.69 4.47
CA LEU A 80 -19.49 -5.47 3.71
C LEU A 80 -20.59 -4.40 3.80
N GLU A 81 -21.85 -4.83 3.93
CA GLU A 81 -23.03 -3.95 4.06
C GLU A 81 -23.01 -3.11 5.34
N ASN A 82 -22.37 -3.60 6.41
CA ASN A 82 -22.35 -2.96 7.73
C ASN A 82 -21.07 -2.13 7.95
N VAL A 83 -20.23 -1.97 6.94
CA VAL A 83 -18.94 -1.29 7.07
C VAL A 83 -19.14 0.21 7.10
N GLY A 84 -18.75 0.84 8.20
CA GLY A 84 -18.76 2.29 8.38
C GLY A 84 -17.46 2.97 7.94
N LEU A 85 -17.52 4.30 7.75
CA LEU A 85 -16.35 5.13 7.42
C LEU A 85 -15.26 5.13 8.52
N ASN A 86 -15.61 4.75 9.74
CA ASN A 86 -14.70 4.59 10.88
C ASN A 86 -13.85 3.31 10.79
N MET A 87 -14.27 2.32 10.02
CA MET A 87 -13.53 1.06 9.82
C MET A 87 -12.50 1.18 8.69
N LEU A 88 -12.65 2.20 7.83
CA LEU A 88 -11.73 2.46 6.73
C LEU A 88 -10.42 3.09 7.24
N GLY A 89 -9.30 2.53 6.77
CA GLY A 89 -7.98 3.09 7.00
C GLY A 89 -7.78 4.44 6.29
N ARG A 90 -6.84 5.24 6.79
CA ARG A 90 -6.46 6.53 6.20
C ARG A 90 -4.96 6.59 5.95
N ALA A 91 -4.58 7.23 4.85
CA ALA A 91 -3.19 7.53 4.51
C ALA A 91 -3.12 8.87 3.78
N LYS A 92 -1.96 9.52 3.84
CA LYS A 92 -1.75 10.82 3.19
C LYS A 92 -1.61 10.71 1.68
N LYS A 93 -0.91 9.67 1.21
CA LYS A 93 -0.71 9.42 -0.22
C LYS A 93 -0.62 7.92 -0.48
N VAL A 94 -1.29 7.47 -1.52
CA VAL A 94 -1.16 6.11 -2.04
C VAL A 94 -0.74 6.22 -3.51
N SER A 95 0.34 5.52 -3.86
CA SER A 95 0.85 5.45 -5.23
C SER A 95 0.74 4.03 -5.74
N ILE A 96 0.11 3.84 -6.89
CA ILE A 96 -0.15 2.53 -7.49
C ILE A 96 0.48 2.52 -8.88
N SER A 97 1.37 1.57 -9.13
CA SER A 97 1.90 1.24 -10.45
C SER A 97 1.36 -0.12 -10.90
N LYS A 98 1.80 -0.61 -12.07
CA LYS A 98 1.41 -1.93 -12.60
C LYS A 98 1.76 -3.07 -11.63
N GLU A 99 2.86 -2.93 -10.90
CA GLU A 99 3.43 -4.00 -10.09
C GLU A 99 3.45 -3.68 -8.60
N ASN A 100 3.45 -2.40 -8.21
CA ASN A 100 3.69 -1.98 -6.84
C ASN A 100 2.60 -1.04 -6.32
N THR A 101 2.23 -1.22 -5.05
CA THR A 101 1.39 -0.28 -4.30
C THR A 101 2.17 0.24 -3.09
N THR A 102 2.33 1.57 -2.99
CA THR A 102 3.03 2.23 -1.90
C THR A 102 2.07 3.11 -1.11
N ILE A 103 1.94 2.85 0.19
CA ILE A 103 1.14 3.64 1.12
C ILE A 103 2.10 4.52 1.94
N VAL A 104 1.87 5.82 1.93
CA VAL A 104 2.74 6.81 2.58
C VAL A 104 1.96 7.51 3.68
N ASP A 105 2.56 7.56 4.88
CA ASP A 105 2.07 8.29 6.05
C ASP A 105 0.63 7.85 6.42
N GLY A 106 0.53 6.60 6.86
CA GLY A 106 -0.71 6.00 7.37
C GLY A 106 -1.13 6.59 8.72
N ALA A 107 -2.43 6.66 8.97
CA ALA A 107 -2.99 7.26 10.19
C ALA A 107 -3.06 6.29 11.39
N GLY A 108 -2.33 5.17 11.34
CA GLY A 108 -2.25 4.20 12.43
C GLY A 108 -1.60 4.77 13.70
N LYS A 109 -2.03 4.29 14.87
CA LYS A 109 -1.42 4.71 16.14
C LYS A 109 -0.03 4.09 16.28
N LYS A 110 0.96 4.90 16.65
CA LYS A 110 2.34 4.44 16.87
C LYS A 110 2.44 3.26 17.85
N ALA A 111 1.63 3.27 18.91
CA ALA A 111 1.61 2.19 19.90
C ALA A 111 1.14 0.84 19.29
N GLU A 112 0.10 0.86 18.46
CA GLU A 112 -0.43 -0.34 17.79
C GLU A 112 0.58 -0.87 16.76
N ILE A 113 1.22 0.03 15.99
CA ILE A 113 2.28 -0.33 15.05
C ILE A 113 3.48 -0.94 15.79
N GLN A 114 3.94 -0.35 16.89
CA GLN A 114 5.04 -0.87 17.70
C GLN A 114 4.70 -2.23 18.32
N GLY A 115 3.46 -2.41 18.80
CA GLY A 115 2.96 -3.68 19.29
C GLY A 115 3.01 -4.75 18.20
N ARG A 116 2.57 -4.41 16.97
CA ARG A 116 2.62 -5.34 15.83
C ARG A 116 4.06 -5.68 15.43
N VAL A 117 4.96 -4.69 15.44
CA VAL A 117 6.40 -4.90 15.21
C VAL A 117 7.00 -5.85 16.25
N ALA A 118 6.64 -5.72 17.53
CA ALA A 118 7.11 -6.61 18.58
C ALA A 118 6.58 -8.04 18.41
N GLN A 119 5.31 -8.21 18.05
CA GLN A 119 4.72 -9.51 17.75
C GLN A 119 5.46 -10.23 16.62
N ILE A 120 5.75 -9.53 15.51
CA ILE A 120 6.47 -10.12 14.37
C ILE A 120 7.92 -10.48 14.77
N LYS A 121 8.58 -9.66 15.59
CA LYS A 121 9.93 -9.99 16.11
C LYS A 121 9.93 -11.27 16.95
N GLN A 122 8.93 -11.44 17.82
CA GLN A 122 8.81 -12.66 18.60
C GLN A 122 8.55 -13.88 17.70
N GLN A 123 7.70 -13.76 16.67
CA GLN A 123 7.46 -14.83 15.70
C GLN A 123 8.73 -15.25 14.94
N ILE A 124 9.64 -14.30 14.67
CA ILE A 124 10.94 -14.55 14.03
C ILE A 124 11.86 -15.39 14.93
N GLU A 125 11.78 -15.21 16.25
CA GLU A 125 12.57 -15.95 17.23
C GLU A 125 12.02 -17.36 17.48
N GLU A 126 10.70 -17.52 17.43
CA GLU A 126 10.03 -18.80 17.65
C GLU A 126 10.08 -19.73 16.42
N THR A 127 10.18 -19.17 15.21
CA THR A 127 10.22 -19.99 13.99
C THR A 127 11.60 -20.63 13.76
N THR A 128 11.59 -21.91 13.42
CA THR A 128 12.78 -22.68 13.04
C THR A 128 12.95 -22.80 11.52
N SER A 129 11.96 -22.32 10.77
CA SER A 129 11.95 -22.34 9.30
C SER A 129 12.63 -21.09 8.75
N ASP A 130 13.74 -21.27 8.04
CA ASP A 130 14.47 -20.16 7.41
C ASP A 130 13.59 -19.39 6.40
N TYR A 131 12.72 -20.10 5.68
CA TYR A 131 11.75 -19.50 4.77
C TYR A 131 10.79 -18.56 5.50
N ASP A 132 10.20 -19.00 6.61
CA ASP A 132 9.26 -18.17 7.37
C ASP A 132 9.97 -16.99 8.02
N LYS A 133 11.22 -17.20 8.48
CA LYS A 133 12.07 -16.16 9.03
C LYS A 133 12.33 -15.04 8.04
N GLU A 134 12.73 -15.37 6.81
CA GLU A 134 12.93 -14.41 5.72
C GLU A 134 11.64 -13.61 5.45
N LYS A 135 10.50 -14.30 5.39
CA LYS A 135 9.21 -13.66 5.08
C LYS A 135 8.65 -12.80 6.21
N LEU A 136 8.91 -13.16 7.46
CA LEU A 136 8.60 -12.32 8.61
C LEU A 136 9.53 -11.10 8.67
N GLN A 137 10.81 -11.25 8.31
CA GLN A 137 11.75 -10.14 8.20
C GLN A 137 11.32 -9.12 7.12
N GLU A 138 10.84 -9.58 5.97
CA GLU A 138 10.28 -8.69 4.93
C GLU A 138 9.09 -7.86 5.47
N ARG A 139 8.18 -8.50 6.21
CA ARG A 139 7.03 -7.82 6.83
C ARG A 139 7.47 -6.81 7.87
N LEU A 140 8.40 -7.22 8.74
CA LEU A 140 8.99 -6.35 9.75
C LEU A 140 9.65 -5.12 9.11
N ALA A 141 10.43 -5.32 8.04
CA ALA A 141 11.08 -4.24 7.32
C ALA A 141 10.07 -3.26 6.73
N LYS A 142 8.95 -3.75 6.17
CA LYS A 142 7.87 -2.90 5.62
C LYS A 142 7.15 -2.08 6.69
N LEU A 143 6.96 -2.63 7.89
CA LEU A 143 6.30 -1.93 9.00
C LEU A 143 7.24 -0.97 9.75
N ALA A 144 8.49 -1.38 9.98
CA ALA A 144 9.45 -0.62 10.78
C ALA A 144 10.28 0.37 9.93
N GLY A 145 10.59 0.03 8.68
CA GLY A 145 11.46 0.82 7.79
C GLY A 145 10.84 2.13 7.31
N GLY A 146 9.51 2.25 7.39
CA GLY A 146 8.78 3.45 7.00
C GLY A 146 8.98 3.82 5.53
N VAL A 147 8.64 5.06 5.19
CA VAL A 147 8.81 5.60 3.83
C VAL A 147 9.53 6.93 3.90
N ALA A 148 10.69 7.03 3.25
CA ALA A 148 11.38 8.29 3.06
C ALA A 148 10.67 9.12 1.97
N VAL A 149 10.39 10.40 2.27
CA VAL A 149 9.76 11.32 1.33
C VAL A 149 10.74 12.42 0.96
N ILE A 150 11.18 12.43 -0.30
CA ILE A 150 12.04 13.49 -0.84
C ILE A 150 11.14 14.58 -1.42
N ARG A 151 11.26 15.81 -0.90
CA ARG A 151 10.54 16.98 -1.41
C ARG A 151 11.48 17.82 -2.26
N VAL A 152 11.27 17.81 -3.57
CA VAL A 152 12.07 18.59 -4.51
C VAL A 152 11.49 20.00 -4.63
N GLY A 153 12.33 21.01 -4.38
CA GLY A 153 11.97 22.44 -4.47
C GLY A 153 12.65 23.15 -5.63
N GLY A 154 12.07 24.27 -6.06
CA GLY A 154 12.53 25.08 -7.18
C GLY A 154 11.83 26.45 -7.21
N ALA A 155 12.36 27.40 -7.98
CA ALA A 155 11.81 28.74 -8.07
C ALA A 155 10.59 28.80 -9.01
N THR A 156 10.52 27.90 -9.99
CA THR A 156 9.39 27.77 -10.93
C THR A 156 8.91 26.33 -11.02
N GLU A 157 7.67 26.13 -11.48
CA GLU A 157 7.08 24.79 -11.65
C GLU A 157 7.89 23.93 -12.65
N ILE A 158 8.43 24.55 -13.69
CA ILE A 158 9.26 23.89 -14.71
C ILE A 158 10.55 23.36 -14.07
N GLU A 159 11.23 24.17 -13.25
CA GLU A 159 12.44 23.74 -12.54
C GLU A 159 12.16 22.62 -11.53
N VAL A 160 11.04 22.70 -10.80
CA VAL A 160 10.66 21.65 -9.86
C VAL A 160 10.46 20.33 -10.60
N LYS A 161 9.81 20.37 -11.76
CA LYS A 161 9.56 19.18 -12.58
C LYS A 161 10.86 18.59 -13.13
N GLU A 162 11.74 19.42 -13.70
CA GLU A 162 13.04 18.99 -14.21
C GLU A 162 13.93 18.38 -13.13
N LYS A 163 14.02 19.02 -11.95
CA LYS A 163 14.77 18.48 -10.81
C LYS A 163 14.16 17.19 -10.28
N LYS A 164 12.83 17.11 -10.27
CA LYS A 164 12.14 15.91 -9.81
C LYS A 164 12.45 14.73 -10.74
N ASP A 165 12.40 14.93 -12.05
CA ASP A 165 12.71 13.88 -13.02
C ASP A 165 14.16 13.40 -12.84
N ARG A 166 15.13 14.30 -12.65
CA ARG A 166 16.53 13.94 -12.33
C ARG A 166 16.68 13.16 -11.02
N VAL A 167 15.91 13.51 -9.99
CA VAL A 167 15.93 12.81 -8.70
C VAL A 167 15.33 11.41 -8.83
N ASP A 168 14.25 11.27 -9.60
CA ASP A 168 13.62 9.98 -9.88
C ASP A 168 14.60 9.07 -10.67
N ASP A 169 15.30 9.62 -11.67
CA ASP A 169 16.35 8.90 -12.42
C ASP A 169 17.51 8.47 -11.52
N ALA A 170 18.02 9.37 -10.68
CA ALA A 170 19.11 9.06 -9.75
C ALA A 170 18.70 8.00 -8.72
N LEU A 171 17.45 8.03 -8.23
CA LEU A 171 16.92 7.02 -7.32
C LEU A 171 16.87 5.63 -7.97
N ASN A 172 16.44 5.55 -9.22
CA ASN A 172 16.38 4.29 -9.95
C ASN A 172 17.79 3.74 -10.24
N ALA A 173 18.72 4.60 -10.67
CA ALA A 173 20.11 4.23 -10.92
C ALA A 173 20.83 3.73 -9.65
N THR A 174 20.62 4.39 -8.52
CA THR A 174 21.22 3.97 -7.24
C THR A 174 20.63 2.68 -6.71
N ARG A 175 19.33 2.41 -6.93
CA ARG A 175 18.72 1.11 -6.61
C ARG A 175 19.33 -0.02 -7.45
N ALA A 176 19.41 0.16 -8.77
CA ALA A 176 20.02 -0.82 -9.67
C ALA A 176 21.48 -1.10 -9.28
N ALA A 177 22.24 -0.05 -8.94
CA ALA A 177 23.64 -0.19 -8.50
C ALA A 177 23.79 -0.99 -7.20
N VAL A 178 22.82 -0.90 -6.28
CA VAL A 178 22.84 -1.68 -5.02
C VAL A 178 22.48 -3.15 -5.28
N GLU A 179 21.57 -3.41 -6.20
CA GLU A 179 21.11 -4.77 -6.51
C GLU A 179 22.09 -5.55 -7.39
N GLU A 180 22.64 -4.91 -8.43
CA GLU A 180 23.44 -5.57 -9.46
C GLU A 180 24.93 -5.17 -9.46
N GLY A 181 25.31 -4.18 -8.65
CA GLY A 181 26.67 -3.64 -8.61
C GLY A 181 26.92 -2.52 -9.64
N ILE A 182 28.18 -2.15 -9.82
CA ILE A 182 28.58 -1.02 -10.69
C ILE A 182 29.68 -1.43 -11.67
N VAL A 183 29.72 -0.76 -12.83
CA VAL A 183 30.73 -0.93 -13.88
C VAL A 183 31.29 0.42 -14.32
N PRO A 184 32.47 0.48 -14.99
CA PRO A 184 32.98 1.71 -15.57
C PRO A 184 31.98 2.34 -16.56
N GLY A 185 31.66 3.62 -16.34
CA GLY A 185 30.72 4.37 -17.17
C GLY A 185 31.32 4.83 -18.51
N GLY A 186 30.60 5.73 -19.20
CA GLY A 186 31.08 6.34 -20.45
C GLY A 186 31.11 5.38 -21.65
N GLY A 187 30.37 4.27 -21.60
CA GLY A 187 30.30 3.27 -22.67
C GLY A 187 31.46 2.28 -22.71
N VAL A 188 32.35 2.27 -21.71
CA VAL A 188 33.52 1.37 -21.65
C VAL A 188 33.14 -0.08 -21.33
N ALA A 189 31.98 -0.30 -20.69
CA ALA A 189 31.52 -1.62 -20.25
C ALA A 189 30.59 -2.34 -21.24
N LEU A 190 30.25 -1.71 -22.39
CA LEU A 190 29.31 -2.22 -23.40
C LEU A 190 29.95 -3.25 -24.33
#